data_AF-A0A660WLA1-F1
#
_entry.id   AF-A0A660WLA1-F1
#
_cell.length_a   1.000
_cell.length_b   1.000
_cell.length_c   1.000
_cell.angle_alpha   90.00
_cell.angle_beta   90.00
_cell.angle_gamma   90.00
#
_symmetry.space_group_name_H-M   'P 1'
#
loop_
_entity.id
_entity.type
_entity.pdbx_description
1 polymer ?
#
loop_
_entity_poly.entity_id
_entity_poly.type
_entity_poly.pdbx_seq_one_letter_code
_entity_poly.pdbx_strand_id
1 'polypeptide(L)'
;REKVFKVTGIIECGVYSYDVSIGVTSLDNIQEFFNIGDIVHGIGIRTEDIYNSEQIAGKIRELLNYKYEVSTWIQKNKILFAALALEKKAMGIILLLIILVASFNIASTLMITVFRKTKEIGILKAMGVSSKEIKKIFIYEGLILGIEGLAFGLLIGGILAFSLKKYHFIKLPEMVYNLSTLPIQITFKDIIFMCIAVLFIVIISTFYPAYRAGKLNPAEALRYE
;
A
#
# COMPACT_ATOMS: atom_id res chain seq x y z
N ARG A 1 37.32 -26.22 22.82
CA ARG A 1 38.56 -25.58 22.30
C ARG A 1 38.40 -24.10 22.48
N GLU A 2 39.40 -23.43 23.02
CA GLU A 2 39.36 -21.98 23.28
C GLU A 2 40.40 -21.32 22.37
N LYS A 3 39.97 -20.38 21.54
CA LYS A 3 40.83 -19.56 20.70
C LYS A 3 40.48 -18.11 20.99
N VAL A 4 41.47 -17.32 21.36
CA VAL A 4 41.27 -15.91 21.71
C VAL A 4 41.25 -15.09 20.43
N PHE A 5 40.20 -14.29 20.25
CA PHE A 5 40.08 -13.35 19.14
C PHE A 5 40.16 -11.92 19.66
N LYS A 6 40.86 -11.06 18.92
CA LYS A 6 40.88 -9.61 19.19
C LYS A 6 39.67 -8.96 18.53
N VAL A 7 38.87 -8.25 19.31
CA VAL A 7 37.75 -7.45 18.81
C VAL A 7 38.30 -6.23 18.06
N THR A 8 37.98 -6.11 16.76
CA THR A 8 38.43 -5.00 15.89
C THR A 8 37.34 -3.96 15.63
N GLY A 9 36.07 -4.29 15.86
CA GLY A 9 34.94 -3.41 15.66
C GLY A 9 33.64 -4.02 16.20
N ILE A 10 32.60 -3.18 16.31
CA ILE A 10 31.26 -3.56 16.71
C ILE A 10 30.32 -3.15 15.57
N ILE A 11 29.39 -4.02 15.20
CA ILE A 11 28.41 -3.80 14.13
C ILE A 11 27.03 -3.92 14.75
N GLU A 12 26.17 -2.94 14.48
CA GLU A 12 24.75 -2.98 14.82
C GLU A 12 23.94 -3.09 13.54
N CYS A 13 23.20 -4.19 13.40
CA CYS A 13 22.33 -4.46 12.26
C CYS A 13 20.90 -3.94 12.49
N GLY A 14 20.58 -3.50 13.71
CA GLY A 14 19.25 -3.01 14.10
C GLY A 14 18.23 -4.13 14.32
N VAL A 15 18.72 -5.37 14.40
CA VAL A 15 17.93 -6.56 14.68
C VAL A 15 18.52 -7.21 15.92
N TYR A 16 17.85 -7.02 17.07
CA TYR A 16 18.36 -7.41 18.38
C TYR A 16 18.87 -8.87 18.42
N SER A 17 18.12 -9.81 17.82
CA SER A 17 18.53 -11.22 17.80
C SER A 17 19.85 -11.48 17.07
N TYR A 18 20.18 -10.69 16.05
CA TYR A 18 21.45 -10.79 15.32
C TYR A 18 22.58 -10.12 16.10
N ASP A 19 22.31 -8.93 16.65
CA ASP A 19 23.32 -8.10 17.33
C ASP A 19 23.88 -8.76 18.60
N VAL A 20 23.08 -9.59 19.29
CA VAL A 20 23.53 -10.28 20.52
C VAL A 20 24.13 -11.67 20.31
N SER A 21 24.00 -12.26 19.10
CA SER A 21 24.32 -13.68 18.89
C SER A 21 25.40 -13.96 17.84
N ILE A 22 25.87 -12.94 17.11
CA ILE A 22 26.77 -13.14 15.97
C ILE A 22 28.13 -12.47 16.19
N GLY A 23 29.18 -13.25 15.98
CA GLY A 23 30.54 -12.76 15.78
C GLY A 23 31.00 -13.03 14.36
N VAL A 24 31.70 -12.08 13.74
CA VAL A 24 32.22 -12.20 12.37
C VAL A 24 33.75 -12.15 12.39
N THR A 25 34.39 -13.06 11.67
CA THR A 25 35.84 -13.12 11.47
C THR A 25 36.13 -13.69 10.07
N SER A 26 37.41 -13.78 9.67
CA SER A 26 37.80 -14.35 8.39
C SER A 26 37.45 -15.83 8.27
N LEU A 27 37.24 -16.29 7.03
CA LEU A 27 36.93 -17.70 6.74
C LEU A 27 38.04 -18.64 7.24
N ASP A 28 39.30 -18.30 6.98
CA ASP A 28 40.47 -19.09 7.40
C ASP A 28 40.49 -19.32 8.91
N ASN A 29 40.19 -18.28 9.69
CA ASN A 29 40.15 -18.35 11.15
C ASN A 29 39.05 -19.31 11.64
N ILE A 30 37.88 -19.32 10.98
CA ILE A 30 36.76 -20.21 11.29
C ILE A 30 37.09 -21.64 10.88
N GLN A 31 37.65 -21.84 9.69
CA GLN A 31 38.05 -23.17 9.21
C GLN A 31 39.09 -23.84 10.11
N GLU A 32 40.09 -23.07 10.57
CA GLU A 32 41.09 -23.54 11.53
C GLU A 32 40.47 -23.82 12.91
N PHE A 33 39.56 -22.95 13.38
CA PHE A 33 38.88 -23.12 14.67
C PHE A 33 38.02 -24.38 14.73
N PHE A 34 37.23 -24.64 13.67
CA PHE A 34 36.39 -25.83 13.55
C PHE A 34 37.14 -27.08 13.03
N ASN A 35 38.39 -26.92 12.59
CA ASN A 35 39.23 -28.01 12.06
C ASN A 35 38.60 -28.77 10.89
N ILE A 36 37.99 -28.02 9.97
CA ILE A 36 37.26 -28.57 8.81
C ILE A 36 38.08 -28.52 7.51
N GLY A 37 39.33 -28.05 7.56
CA GLY A 37 40.18 -27.90 6.38
C GLY A 37 39.60 -26.90 5.37
N ASP A 38 39.71 -27.19 4.08
CA ASP A 38 39.23 -26.33 2.98
C ASP A 38 37.72 -26.53 2.67
N ILE A 39 36.93 -26.90 3.68
CA ILE A 39 35.49 -27.12 3.53
C ILE A 39 34.75 -25.88 4.03
N VAL A 40 33.62 -25.57 3.40
CA VAL A 40 32.68 -24.53 3.84
C VAL A 40 31.31 -25.12 4.13
N HIS A 41 30.63 -24.60 5.14
CA HIS A 41 29.29 -25.05 5.53
C HIS A 41 28.19 -24.59 4.55
N GLY A 42 28.45 -23.54 3.77
CA GLY A 42 27.50 -23.01 2.80
C GLY A 42 28.06 -21.84 2.03
N ILE A 43 27.41 -21.53 0.91
CA ILE A 43 27.75 -20.41 0.03
C ILE A 43 26.60 -19.42 0.05
N GLY A 44 26.89 -18.17 0.45
CA GLY A 44 25.94 -17.07 0.37
C GLY A 44 25.99 -16.42 -1.02
N ILE A 45 24.86 -16.38 -1.71
CA ILE A 45 24.74 -15.68 -3.00
C ILE A 45 23.90 -14.43 -2.77
N ARG A 46 24.48 -13.26 -3.05
CA ARG A 46 23.78 -11.98 -2.99
C ARG A 46 23.14 -11.70 -4.34
N THR A 47 21.83 -11.47 -4.33
CA THR A 47 21.06 -11.05 -5.52
C THR A 47 20.89 -9.54 -5.51
N GLU A 48 20.78 -8.92 -6.69
CA GLU A 48 20.45 -7.49 -6.81
C GLU A 48 18.99 -7.24 -6.42
N ASP A 49 18.09 -8.12 -6.87
CA ASP A 49 16.67 -8.09 -6.53
C ASP A 49 16.34 -9.25 -5.57
N ILE A 50 15.82 -8.91 -4.39
CA ILE A 50 15.41 -9.88 -3.37
C ILE A 50 14.19 -10.70 -3.80
N TYR A 51 13.32 -10.17 -4.66
CA TYR A 51 12.11 -10.82 -5.11
C TYR A 51 12.38 -11.91 -6.16
N ASN A 52 13.50 -11.81 -6.88
CA ASN A 52 13.95 -12.82 -7.83
C ASN A 52 14.71 -13.99 -7.18
N SER A 53 14.89 -13.96 -5.85
CA SER A 53 15.67 -14.97 -5.12
C SER A 53 15.15 -16.40 -5.32
N GLU A 54 13.83 -16.59 -5.42
CA GLU A 54 13.24 -17.92 -5.65
C GLU A 54 13.48 -18.43 -7.07
N GLN A 55 13.40 -17.55 -8.08
CA GLN A 55 13.69 -17.92 -9.46
C GLN A 55 15.17 -18.28 -9.64
N ILE A 56 16.07 -17.50 -9.04
CA ILE A 56 17.52 -17.75 -9.07
C ILE A 56 17.84 -19.04 -8.32
N ALA A 57 17.23 -19.27 -7.15
CA ALA A 57 17.38 -20.52 -6.41
C ALA A 57 16.91 -21.73 -7.23
N GLY A 58 15.81 -21.62 -7.99
CA GLY A 58 15.37 -22.66 -8.92
C GLY A 58 16.45 -23.04 -9.92
N LYS A 59 17.04 -22.05 -10.61
CA LYS A 59 18.13 -22.28 -11.57
C LYS A 59 19.37 -22.93 -10.91
N ILE A 60 19.70 -22.52 -9.68
CA ILE A 60 20.83 -23.10 -8.94
C ILE A 60 20.55 -24.55 -8.54
N ARG A 61 19.33 -24.86 -8.08
CA ARG A 61 18.93 -26.24 -7.74
C ARG A 61 19.07 -27.16 -8.95
N GLU A 62 18.65 -26.70 -10.13
CA GLU A 62 18.82 -27.42 -11.39
C GLU A 62 20.30 -27.63 -11.74
N LEU A 63 21.12 -26.57 -11.71
CA LEU A 63 22.56 -26.66 -11.98
C LEU A 63 23.30 -27.61 -11.03
N LEU A 64 22.85 -27.71 -9.78
CA LEU A 64 23.44 -28.56 -8.76
C LEU A 64 22.83 -29.98 -8.69
N ASN A 65 21.96 -30.35 -9.63
CA ASN A 65 21.26 -31.64 -9.66
C ASN A 65 20.57 -31.99 -8.34
N TYR A 66 20.01 -30.99 -7.64
CA TYR A 66 19.29 -31.17 -6.36
C TYR A 66 20.08 -31.85 -5.24
N LYS A 67 21.42 -31.95 -5.35
CA LYS A 67 22.28 -32.57 -4.33
C LYS A 67 22.44 -31.73 -3.06
N TYR A 68 22.18 -30.43 -3.16
CA TYR A 68 22.39 -29.47 -2.09
C TYR A 68 21.08 -28.76 -1.75
N GLU A 69 20.90 -28.45 -0.46
CA GLU A 69 19.78 -27.63 -0.02
C GLU A 69 20.02 -26.16 -0.42
N VAL A 70 19.12 -25.61 -1.24
CA VAL A 70 19.15 -24.21 -1.65
C VAL A 70 17.95 -23.50 -1.03
N SER A 71 18.23 -22.74 0.03
CA SER A 71 17.23 -22.00 0.81
C SER A 71 17.35 -20.50 0.58
N THR A 72 16.23 -19.86 0.22
CA THR A 72 16.19 -18.40 -0.03
C THR A 72 15.93 -17.60 1.25
N TRP A 73 16.23 -16.30 1.23
CA TRP A 73 15.89 -15.40 2.33
C TRP A 73 14.38 -15.39 2.64
N ILE A 74 13.54 -15.42 1.60
CA ILE A 74 12.07 -15.49 1.74
C ILE A 74 11.68 -16.81 2.43
N GLN A 75 12.30 -17.92 2.05
CA GLN A 75 12.03 -19.22 2.65
C GLN A 75 12.45 -19.32 4.12
N LYS A 76 13.60 -18.73 4.48
CA LYS A 76 14.07 -18.68 5.87
C LYS A 76 13.20 -17.80 6.77
N ASN A 77 12.52 -16.80 6.19
CA ASN A 77 11.67 -15.85 6.91
C ASN A 77 10.18 -16.00 6.58
N LYS A 78 9.72 -17.21 6.21
CA LYS A 78 8.33 -17.47 5.77
C LYS A 78 7.26 -16.92 6.72
N ILE A 79 7.45 -17.05 8.03
CA ILE A 79 6.49 -16.59 9.03
C ILE A 79 6.32 -15.07 8.97
N LEU A 80 7.44 -14.33 8.91
CA LEU A 80 7.43 -12.87 8.77
C LEU A 80 6.73 -12.44 7.48
N PHE A 81 7.11 -13.04 6.34
CA PHE A 81 6.49 -12.70 5.05
C PHE A 81 5.01 -13.07 4.97
N ALA A 82 4.60 -14.20 5.57
CA ALA A 82 3.19 -14.60 5.66
C ALA A 82 2.38 -13.62 6.51
N ALA A 83 2.93 -13.19 7.66
CA ALA A 83 2.30 -12.17 8.52
C ALA A 83 2.15 -10.83 7.78
N LEU A 84 3.20 -10.34 7.14
CA LEU A 84 3.17 -9.10 6.35
C LEU A 84 2.18 -9.18 5.18
N ALA A 85 2.10 -10.33 4.50
CA ALA A 85 1.15 -10.53 3.41
C ALA A 85 -0.31 -10.55 3.90
N LEU A 86 -0.57 -11.16 5.06
CA LEU A 86 -1.89 -11.16 5.69
C LEU A 86 -2.29 -9.76 6.13
N GLU A 87 -1.38 -9.03 6.77
CA GLU A 87 -1.58 -7.65 7.18
C GLU A 87 -1.89 -6.76 5.98
N LYS A 88 -1.10 -6.84 4.90
CA LYS A 88 -1.33 -6.08 3.67
C LYS A 88 -2.70 -6.37 3.05
N LYS A 89 -3.14 -7.63 3.06
CA LYS A 89 -4.50 -8.01 2.59
C LYS A 89 -5.59 -7.44 3.49
N ALA A 90 -5.43 -7.52 4.81
CA ALA A 90 -6.38 -6.97 5.76
C ALA A 90 -6.52 -5.45 5.61
N MET A 91 -5.40 -4.72 5.51
CA MET A 91 -5.41 -3.28 5.22
C MET A 91 -6.11 -2.95 3.90
N GLY A 92 -5.92 -3.78 2.87
CA GLY A 92 -6.62 -3.63 1.58
C GLY A 92 -8.14 -3.75 1.70
N ILE A 93 -8.63 -4.70 2.51
CA ILE A 93 -10.08 -4.86 2.77
C ILE A 93 -10.64 -3.65 3.52
N ILE A 94 -9.93 -3.19 4.56
CA ILE A 94 -10.34 -2.02 5.33
C ILE A 94 -10.41 -0.78 4.43
N LEU A 95 -9.38 -0.57 3.61
CA LEU A 95 -9.34 0.55 2.67
C LEU A 95 -10.51 0.50 1.68
N LEU A 96 -10.81 -0.68 1.14
CA LEU A 96 -11.96 -0.87 0.25
C LEU A 96 -13.28 -0.51 0.93
N LEU A 97 -13.48 -0.90 2.18
CA LEU A 97 -14.68 -0.57 2.94
C LEU A 97 -14.81 0.94 3.20
N ILE A 98 -13.71 1.60 3.59
CA ILE A 98 -13.69 3.06 3.78
C ILE A 98 -14.07 3.77 2.48
N ILE A 99 -13.48 3.34 1.36
CA ILE A 99 -13.79 3.93 0.05
C ILE A 99 -15.26 3.69 -0.33
N LEU A 100 -15.81 2.50 -0.07
CA LEU A 100 -17.22 2.21 -0.34
C LEU A 100 -18.15 3.12 0.46
N VAL A 101 -17.87 3.32 1.76
CA VAL A 101 -18.62 4.25 2.61
C VAL A 101 -18.52 5.69 2.10
N ALA A 102 -17.32 6.14 1.72
CA ALA A 102 -17.11 7.47 1.16
C ALA A 102 -17.88 7.66 -0.16
N SER A 103 -17.87 6.64 -1.02
CA SER A 103 -18.55 6.68 -2.32
C SER A 103 -20.07 6.76 -2.17
N PHE A 104 -20.64 6.07 -1.17
CA PHE A 104 -22.05 6.17 -0.83
C PHE A 104 -22.39 7.58 -0.32
N ASN A 105 -21.56 8.17 0.52
CA ASN A 105 -21.76 9.54 1.02
C ASN A 105 -21.79 10.58 -0.11
N ILE A 106 -20.92 10.45 -1.12
CA ILE A 106 -20.94 11.32 -2.30
C ILE A 106 -22.26 11.13 -3.06
N ALA A 107 -22.67 9.88 -3.31
CA ALA A 107 -23.92 9.59 -4.00
C ALA A 107 -25.15 10.16 -3.26
N SER A 108 -25.20 9.99 -1.93
CA SER A 108 -26.26 10.55 -1.08
C SER A 108 -26.28 12.07 -1.11
N THR A 109 -25.13 12.72 -1.03
CA THR A 109 -25.01 14.19 -1.08
C THR A 109 -25.50 14.75 -2.42
N LEU A 110 -25.12 14.10 -3.52
CA LEU A 110 -25.59 14.49 -4.85
C LEU A 110 -27.08 14.23 -5.02
N MET A 111 -27.60 13.11 -4.53
CA MET A 111 -29.04 12.83 -4.54
C MET A 111 -29.82 13.93 -3.80
N ILE A 112 -29.39 14.32 -2.60
CA ILE A 112 -30.01 15.42 -1.85
C ILE A 112 -29.95 16.72 -2.65
N THR A 113 -28.84 17.00 -3.30
CA THR A 113 -28.66 18.21 -4.13
C THR A 113 -29.62 18.22 -5.32
N VAL A 114 -29.78 17.08 -6.01
CA VAL A 114 -30.75 16.89 -7.08
C VAL A 114 -32.17 17.18 -6.59
N PHE A 115 -32.56 16.61 -5.44
CA PHE A 115 -33.89 16.83 -4.87
C PHE A 115 -34.12 18.30 -4.52
N ARG A 116 -33.16 18.96 -3.87
CA ARG A 116 -33.25 20.40 -3.53
C ARG A 116 -33.34 21.30 -4.76
N LYS A 117 -32.68 20.91 -5.86
CA LYS A 117 -32.65 21.68 -7.11
C LYS A 117 -33.68 21.24 -8.15
N THR A 118 -34.66 20.41 -7.79
CA THR A 118 -35.66 19.87 -8.73
C THR A 118 -36.39 20.97 -9.52
N LYS A 119 -36.79 22.07 -8.87
CA LYS A 119 -37.45 23.22 -9.52
C LYS A 119 -36.54 23.90 -10.55
N GLU A 120 -35.29 24.16 -10.19
CA GLU A 120 -34.28 24.75 -11.09
C GLU A 120 -34.04 23.85 -12.32
N ILE A 121 -33.95 22.53 -12.10
CA ILE A 121 -33.81 21.53 -13.18
C ILE A 121 -35.04 21.56 -14.10
N GLY A 122 -36.25 21.67 -13.53
CA GLY A 122 -37.50 21.78 -14.28
C GLY A 122 -37.54 23.02 -15.17
N ILE A 123 -37.11 24.18 -14.65
CA ILE A 123 -37.02 25.43 -15.41
C ILE A 123 -36.01 25.29 -16.56
N LEU A 124 -34.82 24.74 -16.31
CA LEU A 124 -33.81 24.52 -17.34
C LEU A 124 -34.31 23.59 -18.46
N LYS A 125 -35.03 22.52 -18.10
CA LYS A 125 -35.65 21.64 -19.09
C LYS A 125 -36.75 22.33 -19.88
N ALA A 126 -37.56 23.18 -19.25
CA ALA A 126 -38.59 23.97 -19.94
C ALA A 126 -37.96 24.99 -20.90
N MET A 127 -36.76 25.50 -20.60
CA MET A 127 -35.96 26.35 -21.48
C MET A 127 -35.25 25.58 -22.62
N GLY A 128 -35.40 24.25 -22.68
CA GLY A 128 -34.86 23.41 -23.76
C GLY A 128 -33.55 22.67 -23.45
N VAL A 129 -33.04 22.74 -22.21
CA VAL A 129 -31.84 21.98 -21.83
C VAL A 129 -32.11 20.48 -21.87
N SER A 130 -31.23 19.73 -22.53
CA SER A 130 -31.39 18.29 -22.68
C SER A 130 -31.08 17.54 -21.39
N SER A 131 -31.70 16.37 -21.21
CA SER A 131 -31.39 15.46 -20.09
C SER A 131 -29.93 15.00 -20.06
N LYS A 132 -29.21 15.05 -21.19
CA LYS A 132 -27.77 14.74 -21.27
C LYS A 132 -26.92 15.85 -20.67
N GLU A 133 -27.28 17.11 -20.91
CA GLU A 133 -26.58 18.26 -20.35
C GLU A 133 -26.76 18.34 -18.84
N ILE A 134 -27.98 18.09 -18.35
CA ILE A 134 -28.25 18.01 -16.90
C ILE A 134 -27.41 16.90 -16.25
N LYS A 135 -27.33 15.72 -16.86
CA LYS A 135 -26.46 14.63 -16.38
C LYS A 135 -24.99 15.06 -16.29
N LYS A 136 -24.48 15.78 -17.29
CA LYS A 136 -23.10 16.27 -17.29
C LYS A 136 -22.83 17.22 -16.11
N ILE A 137 -23.75 18.14 -15.82
CA ILE A 137 -23.61 19.08 -14.70
C ILE A 137 -23.39 18.31 -13.39
N PHE A 138 -24.22 17.32 -13.09
CA PHE A 138 -24.09 16.53 -11.86
C PHE A 138 -22.86 15.60 -11.84
N ILE A 139 -22.41 15.11 -13.00
CA ILE A 139 -21.13 14.39 -13.09
C ILE A 139 -19.95 15.33 -12.78
N TYR A 140 -19.96 16.56 -13.31
CA TYR A 140 -18.92 17.55 -13.01
C TYR A 140 -18.94 17.98 -11.55
N GLU A 141 -20.10 18.19 -10.96
CA GLU A 141 -20.23 18.51 -9.53
C GLU A 141 -19.64 17.39 -8.67
N GLY A 142 -19.95 16.14 -9.01
CA GLY A 142 -19.35 14.98 -8.36
C GLY A 142 -17.84 14.86 -8.53
N LEU A 143 -17.32 15.15 -9.73
CA LEU A 143 -15.88 15.17 -10.00
C LEU A 143 -15.16 16.27 -9.22
N ILE A 144 -15.75 17.47 -9.10
CA ILE A 144 -15.18 18.57 -8.32
C ILE A 144 -15.04 18.14 -6.86
N LEU A 145 -16.11 17.60 -6.26
CA LEU A 145 -16.07 17.07 -4.90
C LEU A 145 -15.00 15.98 -4.72
N GLY A 146 -14.86 15.10 -5.71
CA GLY A 146 -13.84 14.06 -5.72
C GLY A 146 -12.41 14.60 -5.80
N ILE A 147 -12.17 15.59 -6.66
CA ILE A 147 -10.85 16.22 -6.84
C ILE A 147 -10.46 17.02 -5.60
N GLU A 148 -11.39 17.79 -5.03
CA GLU A 148 -11.15 18.52 -3.78
C GLU A 148 -10.81 17.56 -2.64
N GLY A 149 -11.60 16.50 -2.47
CA GLY A 149 -11.34 15.46 -1.47
C GLY A 149 -9.98 14.78 -1.66
N LEU A 150 -9.60 14.50 -2.92
CA LEU A 150 -8.31 13.91 -3.26
C LEU A 150 -7.16 14.88 -2.97
N ALA A 151 -7.30 16.17 -3.30
CA ALA A 151 -6.30 17.18 -3.04
C ALA A 151 -6.05 17.36 -1.53
N PHE A 152 -7.12 17.50 -0.73
CA PHE A 152 -7.00 17.57 0.73
C PHE A 152 -6.47 16.27 1.33
N GLY A 153 -6.91 15.12 0.83
CA GLY A 153 -6.45 13.81 1.27
C GLY A 153 -4.95 13.60 1.04
N LEU A 154 -4.44 13.95 -0.15
CA LEU A 154 -3.01 13.88 -0.46
C LEU A 154 -2.20 14.86 0.38
N LEU A 155 -2.71 16.08 0.60
CA LEU A 155 -2.03 17.07 1.41
C LEU A 155 -1.91 16.63 2.87
N ILE A 156 -3.02 16.23 3.49
CA ILE A 156 -3.05 15.78 4.89
C ILE A 156 -2.26 14.48 5.04
N GLY A 157 -2.48 13.51 4.17
CA GLY A 157 -1.77 12.23 4.17
C GLY A 157 -0.26 12.41 3.96
N GLY A 158 0.15 13.31 3.08
CA GLY A 158 1.55 13.66 2.84
C GLY A 158 2.21 14.29 4.06
N ILE A 159 1.55 15.26 4.70
CA ILE A 159 2.04 15.90 5.94
C ILE A 159 2.19 14.86 7.05
N LEU A 160 1.20 13.99 7.24
CA LEU A 160 1.25 12.93 8.24
C LEU A 160 2.40 11.97 7.96
N ALA A 161 2.52 11.46 6.73
CA ALA A 161 3.56 10.51 6.38
C ALA A 161 4.98 11.11 6.52
N PHE A 162 5.15 12.38 6.12
CA PHE A 162 6.41 13.10 6.34
C PHE A 162 6.72 13.27 7.83
N SER A 163 5.72 13.61 8.64
CA SER A 163 5.88 13.79 10.07
C SER A 163 6.24 12.47 10.78
N LEU A 164 5.57 11.36 10.43
CA LEU A 164 5.91 10.04 10.96
C LEU A 164 7.35 9.63 10.57
N LYS A 165 7.75 9.90 9.33
CA LYS A 165 9.10 9.59 8.85
C LYS A 165 10.18 10.42 9.55
N LYS A 166 9.91 11.70 9.84
CA LYS A 166 10.90 12.60 10.44
C LYS A 166 11.05 12.38 11.96
N TYR A 167 9.94 12.24 12.67
CA TYR A 167 9.94 12.29 14.14
C TYR A 167 9.86 10.92 14.80
N HIS A 168 9.66 9.83 14.04
CA HIS A 168 9.60 8.46 14.56
C HIS A 168 8.72 8.31 15.82
N PHE A 169 7.55 8.96 15.80
CA PHE A 169 6.62 9.03 16.94
C PHE A 169 6.22 7.65 17.50
N ILE A 170 6.27 6.62 16.65
CA ILE A 170 5.95 5.24 17.00
C ILE A 170 7.26 4.47 17.09
N LYS A 171 7.74 4.25 18.32
CA LYS A 171 8.81 3.28 18.59
C LYS A 171 8.17 1.90 18.72
N LEU A 172 8.59 0.97 17.87
CA LEU A 172 8.16 -0.42 17.98
C LEU A 172 8.93 -1.08 19.14
N PRO A 173 8.28 -1.95 19.94
CA PRO A 173 9.01 -2.79 20.88
C PRO A 173 9.98 -3.68 20.08
N GLU A 174 11.28 -3.37 20.18
CA GLU A 174 12.36 -4.05 19.44
C GLU A 174 12.34 -5.57 19.65
N MET A 175 11.85 -6.00 20.81
CA MET A 175 11.73 -7.40 21.22
C MET A 175 10.74 -8.23 20.38
N VAL A 176 9.76 -7.60 19.71
CA VAL A 176 8.74 -8.29 18.91
C VAL A 176 8.96 -8.11 17.41
N TYR A 177 9.36 -6.91 16.99
CA TYR A 177 9.42 -6.54 15.57
C TYR A 177 10.82 -6.56 14.97
N ASN A 178 11.87 -6.76 15.78
CA ASN A 178 13.25 -6.92 15.29
C ASN A 178 13.70 -5.75 14.38
N LEU A 179 13.07 -4.59 14.52
CA LEU A 179 13.26 -3.37 13.74
C LEU A 179 13.10 -2.19 14.71
N SER A 180 14.11 -1.32 14.76
CA SER A 180 14.15 -0.14 15.63
C SER A 180 13.25 1.00 15.14
N THR A 181 12.89 1.03 13.85
CA THR A 181 11.95 2.01 13.26
C THR A 181 11.14 1.39 12.11
N LEU A 182 9.95 1.95 11.85
CA LEU A 182 9.10 1.57 10.71
C LEU A 182 9.54 2.37 9.47
N PRO A 183 10.17 1.74 8.45
CA PRO A 183 10.62 2.45 7.27
C PRO A 183 9.42 2.84 6.40
N ILE A 184 9.00 4.09 6.47
CA ILE A 184 7.92 4.63 5.62
C ILE A 184 8.50 4.92 4.23
N GLN A 185 8.20 4.04 3.28
CA GLN A 185 8.52 4.21 1.87
C GLN A 185 7.24 4.49 1.09
N ILE A 186 7.04 5.75 0.71
CA ILE A 186 5.96 6.14 -0.19
C ILE A 186 6.50 6.09 -1.62
N THR A 187 5.92 5.22 -2.44
CA THR A 187 6.28 5.13 -3.86
C THR A 187 5.31 5.97 -4.69
N PHE A 188 5.83 6.73 -5.66
CA PHE A 188 4.98 7.49 -6.61
C PHE A 188 3.95 6.60 -7.33
N LYS A 189 4.31 5.34 -7.61
CA LYS A 189 3.41 4.34 -8.21
C LYS A 189 2.16 4.11 -7.35
N ASP A 190 2.32 4.02 -6.03
CA ASP A 190 1.20 3.78 -5.11
C ASP A 190 0.26 4.98 -5.04
N ILE A 191 0.81 6.20 -5.04
CA ILE A 191 0.03 7.44 -5.08
C ILE A 191 -0.80 7.51 -6.37
N ILE A 192 -0.19 7.27 -7.53
CA ILE A 192 -0.87 7.33 -8.83
C ILE A 192 -1.99 6.29 -8.88
N PHE A 193 -1.71 5.05 -8.48
CA PHE A 193 -2.69 3.98 -8.46
C PHE A 193 -3.89 4.33 -7.55
N MET A 194 -3.62 4.87 -6.36
CA MET A 194 -4.65 5.34 -5.44
C MET A 194 -5.50 6.45 -6.06
N CYS A 195 -4.87 7.45 -6.69
CA CYS A 195 -5.60 8.57 -7.31
C CYS A 195 -6.54 8.08 -8.41
N ILE A 196 -6.08 7.17 -9.27
CA ILE A 196 -6.89 6.58 -10.33
C ILE A 196 -8.06 5.79 -9.74
N ALA A 197 -7.81 4.96 -8.72
CA ALA A 197 -8.84 4.17 -8.06
C ALA A 197 -9.93 5.05 -7.42
N VAL A 198 -9.55 6.12 -6.74
CA VAL A 198 -10.50 7.07 -6.13
C VAL A 198 -11.33 7.77 -7.20
N LEU A 199 -10.71 8.31 -8.25
CA LEU A 199 -11.42 8.98 -9.34
C LEU A 199 -12.40 8.03 -10.03
N PHE A 200 -12.00 6.78 -10.27
CA PHE A 200 -12.87 5.76 -10.85
C PHE A 200 -14.11 5.51 -9.99
N ILE A 201 -13.94 5.42 -8.68
CA ILE A 201 -15.03 5.19 -7.74
C ILE A 201 -15.96 6.40 -7.62
N VAL A 202 -15.40 7.63 -7.62
CA VAL A 202 -16.20 8.86 -7.68
C VAL A 202 -17.07 8.87 -8.94
N ILE A 203 -16.50 8.55 -10.11
CA ILE A 203 -17.27 8.50 -11.36
C ILE A 203 -18.41 7.48 -11.27
N ILE A 204 -18.15 6.29 -10.72
CA ILE A 204 -19.20 5.27 -10.54
C ILE A 204 -20.31 5.77 -9.61
N SER A 205 -19.95 6.35 -8.46
CA SER A 205 -20.92 6.83 -7.48
C SER A 205 -21.76 7.99 -7.95
N THR A 206 -21.21 8.85 -8.81
CA THR A 206 -21.90 10.03 -9.36
C THR A 206 -22.85 9.68 -10.50
N PHE A 207 -22.66 8.52 -11.13
CA PHE A 207 -23.46 8.09 -12.28
C PHE A 207 -24.94 7.90 -11.93
N TYR A 208 -25.25 7.26 -10.80
CA TYR A 208 -26.63 7.00 -10.38
C TYR A 208 -27.42 8.30 -10.08
N PRO A 209 -26.93 9.23 -9.23
CA PRO A 209 -27.58 10.52 -8.99
C PRO A 209 -27.74 11.35 -10.27
N ALA A 210 -26.70 11.43 -11.11
CA ALA A 210 -26.75 12.18 -12.36
C ALA A 210 -27.83 11.62 -13.30
N TYR A 211 -27.91 10.29 -13.43
CA TYR A 211 -28.94 9.64 -14.22
C TYR A 211 -30.36 9.97 -13.71
N ARG A 212 -30.56 9.95 -12.39
CA ARG A 212 -31.82 10.32 -11.75
C ARG A 212 -32.20 11.78 -12.04
N ALA A 213 -31.26 12.71 -11.91
CA ALA A 213 -31.49 14.13 -12.23
C ALA A 213 -31.96 14.35 -13.67
N GLY A 214 -31.30 13.67 -14.62
CA GLY A 214 -31.66 13.73 -16.03
C GLY A 214 -33.05 13.15 -16.35
N LYS A 215 -33.63 12.32 -15.47
CA LYS A 215 -34.96 11.71 -15.67
C LYS A 215 -36.12 12.50 -15.03
N LEU A 216 -35.86 13.58 -14.29
CA LEU A 216 -36.92 14.38 -13.67
C LEU A 216 -37.83 15.02 -14.73
N ASN A 217 -39.15 14.86 -14.57
CA ASN A 217 -40.11 15.47 -15.51
C ASN A 217 -40.36 16.94 -15.14
N PRO A 218 -40.33 17.87 -16.11
CA PRO A 218 -40.58 19.30 -15.86
C PRO A 218 -41.95 19.56 -15.23
N ALA A 219 -42.97 18.81 -15.67
CA ALA A 219 -44.34 18.93 -15.19
C ALA A 219 -44.48 18.47 -13.73
N GLU A 220 -43.73 17.45 -13.29
CA GLU A 220 -43.74 17.02 -11.88
C GLU A 220 -42.95 18.00 -11.01
N ALA A 221 -41.86 18.58 -11.53
CA ALA A 221 -41.03 19.53 -10.80
C ALA A 221 -41.75 20.86 -10.47
N LEU A 222 -42.75 21.24 -11.26
CA LEU A 222 -43.54 22.46 -11.09
C LEU A 222 -44.89 22.22 -10.39
N ARG A 223 -45.30 20.96 -10.20
CA ARG A 223 -46.59 20.58 -9.58
C ARG A 223 -46.50 20.31 -8.07
N TYR A 224 -45.31 20.37 -7.48
CA TYR A 224 -45.14 20.42 -6.03
C TYR A 224 -45.32 21.86 -5.53
N GLU A 225 -46.51 22.40 -5.79
CA GLU A 225 -47.23 23.47 -5.09
C GLU A 225 -48.74 23.23 -5.32
#